data_AF-A0A5P9CBW2-F1
#
_entry.id   AF-A0A5P9CBW2-F1
#
_cell.length_a   1.000
_cell.length_b   1.000
_cell.length_c   1.000
_cell.angle_alpha   90.00
_cell.angle_beta   90.00
_cell.angle_gamma   90.00
#
_symmetry.space_group_name_H-M   'P 1'
#
loop_
_entity.id
_entity.type
_entity.pdbx_description
1 polymer ?
#
loop_
_entity_poly.entity_id
_entity_poly.type
_entity_poly.pdbx_seq_one_letter_code
_entity_poly.pdbx_strand_id
1 'polypeptide(L)'
;MNTGLVRLSQFVPEHASHHGIGLQEAAYDLRELVQALSDYYFESHGGELPEQVCWVGGATSSRRSAKNHMIDFESLLNYFGSWDNSPTARSPLFECYSESERNYTANPASCVYFSKTSMAEWILNAGHECPGFLLEETAEIPENDDLEGILGKELSSVQALTQGLAKLIEEVDRAHVDPIPNRATLSEKEVAEALKRAETIKRRASDLRTPRRSNSNPYFALIRLAEAAGVDLPRSHKTIEKYMEGKG
;
A
#
# COMPACT_ATOMS: atom_id res chain seq x y z
N MET A 1 -10.89 -15.64 -18.74
CA MET A 1 -9.98 -15.95 -19.86
C MET A 1 -9.03 -14.78 -20.13
N ASN A 2 -7.93 -14.69 -19.36
CA ASN A 2 -6.66 -14.07 -19.79
C ASN A 2 -5.55 -14.46 -18.77
N THR A 3 -5.37 -15.75 -18.53
CA THR A 3 -4.42 -16.30 -17.52
C THR A 3 -2.95 -16.10 -17.89
N GLY A 4 -2.65 -15.60 -19.10
CA GLY A 4 -1.29 -15.43 -19.61
C GLY A 4 -0.72 -14.01 -19.50
N LEU A 5 -1.41 -13.07 -18.84
CA LEU A 5 -0.92 -11.69 -18.69
C LEU A 5 -0.62 -11.36 -17.22
N VAL A 6 0.37 -10.51 -17.02
CA VAL A 6 0.68 -9.91 -15.70
C VAL A 6 0.95 -8.42 -15.88
N ARG A 7 0.56 -7.60 -14.90
CA ARG A 7 0.82 -6.15 -14.93
C ARG A 7 2.14 -5.84 -14.23
N LEU A 8 2.83 -4.78 -14.65
CA LEU A 8 4.07 -4.34 -14.01
C LEU A 8 3.88 -4.12 -12.50
N SER A 9 2.75 -3.54 -12.10
CA SER A 9 2.40 -3.32 -10.69
C SER A 9 2.29 -4.60 -9.84
N GLN A 10 2.22 -5.78 -10.47
CA GLN A 10 2.12 -7.07 -9.79
C GLN A 10 3.48 -7.76 -9.58
N PHE A 11 4.53 -7.35 -10.31
CA PHE A 11 5.84 -8.03 -10.26
C PHE A 11 6.41 -8.05 -8.85
N VAL A 12 6.54 -6.88 -8.20
CA VAL A 12 7.14 -6.79 -6.87
C VAL A 12 6.30 -7.51 -5.82
N PRO A 13 4.96 -7.30 -5.71
CA PRO A 13 4.15 -8.04 -4.74
C PRO A 13 4.10 -9.56 -4.96
N GLU A 14 4.00 -10.03 -6.21
CA GLU A 14 3.95 -11.47 -6.51
C GLU A 14 5.29 -12.13 -6.21
N HIS A 15 6.41 -11.48 -6.55
CA HIS A 15 7.75 -11.97 -6.23
C HIS A 15 8.00 -11.99 -4.72
N ALA A 16 7.65 -10.92 -4.00
CA ALA A 16 7.73 -10.85 -2.55
C ALA A 16 6.92 -11.98 -1.88
N SER A 17 5.70 -12.21 -2.34
CA SER A 17 4.83 -13.26 -1.81
C SER A 17 5.35 -14.66 -2.11
N HIS A 18 5.89 -14.90 -3.30
CA HIS A 18 6.42 -16.22 -3.70
C HIS A 18 7.65 -16.62 -2.87
N HIS A 19 8.52 -15.66 -2.54
CA HIS A 19 9.75 -15.91 -1.78
C HIS A 19 9.64 -15.62 -0.26
N GLY A 20 8.54 -15.02 0.20
CA GLY A 20 8.37 -14.65 1.61
C GLY A 20 9.32 -13.54 2.07
N ILE A 21 9.63 -12.59 1.18
CA ILE A 21 10.55 -11.46 1.41
C ILE A 21 9.81 -10.12 1.39
N GLY A 22 10.48 -9.05 1.81
CA GLY A 22 9.92 -7.69 1.75
C GLY A 22 9.85 -7.13 0.33
N LEU A 23 9.06 -6.06 0.15
CA LEU A 23 8.86 -5.42 -1.17
C LEU A 23 10.14 -4.77 -1.71
N GLN A 24 11.00 -4.26 -0.83
CA GLN A 24 12.27 -3.64 -1.24
C GLN A 24 13.26 -4.71 -1.73
N GLU A 25 13.38 -5.81 -0.98
CA GLU A 25 14.20 -6.96 -1.38
C GLU A 25 13.69 -7.56 -2.70
N ALA A 26 12.38 -7.73 -2.85
CA ALA A 26 11.80 -8.22 -4.08
C ALA A 26 12.03 -7.29 -5.28
N ALA A 27 11.91 -5.97 -5.08
CA ALA A 27 12.19 -5.00 -6.13
C ALA A 27 13.68 -4.99 -6.52
N TYR A 28 14.57 -5.14 -5.54
CA TYR A 28 16.01 -5.26 -5.78
C TYR A 28 16.34 -6.51 -6.61
N ASP A 29 15.82 -7.69 -6.24
CA ASP A 29 16.06 -8.93 -6.99
C ASP A 29 15.53 -8.84 -8.44
N LEU A 30 14.33 -8.27 -8.63
CA LEU A 30 13.77 -8.04 -9.96
C LEU A 30 14.58 -7.03 -10.78
N ARG A 31 15.17 -6.02 -10.13
CA ARG A 31 16.06 -5.06 -10.78
C ARG A 31 17.34 -5.74 -11.28
N GLU A 32 17.95 -6.60 -10.46
CA GLU A 32 19.13 -7.38 -10.85
C GLU A 32 18.82 -8.31 -12.02
N LEU A 33 17.63 -8.94 -12.03
CA LEU A 33 17.17 -9.74 -13.17
C LEU A 33 17.06 -8.89 -14.44
N VAL A 34 16.41 -7.72 -14.37
CA VAL A 34 16.29 -6.82 -15.53
C VAL A 34 17.65 -6.34 -16.02
N GLN A 35 18.59 -6.05 -15.12
CA GLN A 35 19.96 -5.67 -15.49
C GLN A 35 20.64 -6.80 -16.26
N ALA A 36 20.53 -8.03 -15.78
CA ALA A 36 21.12 -9.18 -16.46
C ALA A 36 20.50 -9.43 -17.84
N LEU A 37 19.18 -9.26 -17.97
CA LEU A 37 18.49 -9.33 -19.28
C LEU A 37 18.93 -8.20 -20.21
N SER A 38 19.10 -6.99 -19.68
CA SER A 38 19.63 -5.85 -20.43
C SER A 38 21.01 -6.20 -20.98
N ASP A 39 21.94 -6.63 -20.13
CA ASP A 39 23.30 -6.98 -20.54
C ASP A 39 23.34 -8.07 -21.62
N TYR A 40 22.42 -9.05 -21.55
CA TYR A 40 22.32 -10.12 -22.53
C TYR A 40 21.70 -9.67 -23.88
N TYR A 41 20.63 -8.89 -23.83
CA TYR A 41 19.85 -8.54 -25.02
C TYR A 41 20.27 -7.24 -25.69
N PHE A 42 21.00 -6.35 -25.00
CA PHE A 42 21.33 -5.02 -25.51
C PHE A 42 22.03 -5.05 -26.87
N GLU A 43 22.98 -5.97 -27.06
CA GLU A 43 23.72 -6.08 -28.32
C GLU A 43 22.88 -6.64 -29.48
N SER A 44 21.84 -7.43 -29.17
CA SER A 44 21.07 -8.17 -30.18
C SER A 44 19.72 -7.54 -30.52
N HIS A 45 19.10 -6.86 -29.56
CA HIS A 45 17.75 -6.28 -29.67
C HIS A 45 17.73 -4.76 -29.39
N GLY A 46 18.89 -4.18 -29.06
CA GLY A 46 18.96 -2.80 -28.57
C GLY A 46 18.46 -2.70 -27.13
N GLY A 47 18.24 -1.47 -26.67
CA GLY A 47 17.75 -1.20 -25.30
C GLY A 47 16.25 -1.46 -25.10
N GLU A 48 15.51 -1.81 -26.14
CA GLU A 48 14.05 -1.86 -26.12
C GLU A 48 13.51 -3.28 -25.91
N LEU A 49 12.44 -3.38 -25.12
CA LEU A 49 11.69 -4.61 -24.97
C LEU A 49 10.73 -4.80 -26.17
N PRO A 50 10.67 -5.99 -26.77
CA PRO A 50 9.73 -6.26 -27.84
C PRO A 50 8.28 -6.15 -27.39
N GLU A 51 7.41 -5.63 -28.26
CA GLU A 51 6.00 -5.43 -27.94
C GLU A 51 5.22 -6.71 -27.60
N GLN A 52 5.71 -7.88 -28.06
CA GLN A 52 5.12 -9.18 -27.67
C GLN A 52 5.42 -9.54 -26.22
N VAL A 53 6.49 -9.00 -25.63
CA VAL A 53 6.87 -9.20 -24.24
C VAL A 53 6.15 -8.19 -23.35
N CYS A 54 6.22 -6.89 -23.69
CA CYS A 54 5.74 -5.80 -22.85
C CYS A 54 5.05 -4.70 -23.66
N TRP A 55 3.94 -4.16 -23.17
CA TRP A 55 3.26 -3.02 -23.79
C TRP A 55 2.42 -2.21 -22.80
N VAL A 56 2.11 -0.97 -23.17
CA VAL A 56 1.15 -0.13 -22.45
C VAL A 56 -0.27 -0.36 -22.98
N GLY A 57 -1.20 -0.63 -22.09
CA GLY A 57 -2.64 -0.71 -22.34
C GLY A 57 -3.44 0.32 -21.51
N GLY A 58 -4.67 -0.02 -21.16
CA GLY A 58 -5.51 0.75 -20.25
C GLY A 58 -5.68 0.11 -18.88
N ALA A 59 -6.13 0.87 -17.89
CA ALA A 59 -6.36 0.38 -16.54
C ALA A 59 -7.39 -0.78 -16.48
N THR A 60 -8.36 -0.77 -17.41
CA THR A 60 -9.44 -1.77 -17.51
C THR A 60 -9.34 -2.64 -18.77
N SER A 61 -8.28 -2.50 -19.56
CA SER A 61 -8.14 -3.21 -20.84
C SER A 61 -6.68 -3.49 -21.14
N SER A 62 -6.35 -4.75 -21.41
CA SER A 62 -5.02 -5.15 -21.87
C SER A 62 -4.75 -4.82 -23.34
N ARG A 63 -5.73 -4.22 -24.05
CA ARG A 63 -5.54 -3.82 -25.44
C ARG A 63 -4.44 -2.76 -25.54
N ARG A 64 -3.49 -2.99 -26.46
CA ARG A 64 -2.39 -2.06 -26.74
C ARG A 64 -2.90 -0.64 -26.99
N SER A 65 -2.21 0.32 -26.38
CA SER A 65 -2.48 1.74 -26.55
C SER A 65 -2.14 2.18 -27.97
N ALA A 66 -2.97 3.05 -28.55
CA ALA A 66 -2.73 3.64 -29.87
C ALA A 66 -1.62 4.71 -29.86
N LYS A 67 -1.06 5.05 -28.69
CA LYS A 67 -0.03 6.09 -28.56
C LYS A 67 1.38 5.64 -28.94
N ASN A 68 1.60 4.33 -29.17
CA ASN A 68 2.91 3.70 -29.40
C ASN A 68 3.92 4.07 -28.30
N HIS A 69 3.91 3.31 -27.21
CA HIS A 69 4.87 3.50 -26.13
C HIS A 69 6.06 2.59 -26.35
N MET A 70 7.26 3.15 -26.25
CA MET A 70 8.52 2.43 -26.27
C MET A 70 8.94 2.15 -24.83
N ILE A 71 9.16 0.88 -24.52
CA ILE A 71 9.55 0.41 -23.19
C ILE A 71 10.96 -0.14 -23.31
N ASP A 72 11.90 0.47 -22.61
CA ASP A 72 13.30 0.06 -22.58
C ASP A 72 13.72 -0.50 -21.21
N PHE A 73 14.88 -1.14 -21.18
CA PHE A 73 15.45 -1.68 -19.94
C PHE A 73 15.72 -0.58 -18.91
N GLU A 74 16.13 0.61 -19.34
CA GLU A 74 16.39 1.74 -18.44
C GLU A 74 15.12 2.16 -17.68
N SER A 75 13.98 2.23 -18.37
CA SER A 75 12.66 2.51 -17.79
C SER A 75 12.29 1.47 -16.72
N LEU A 76 12.56 0.19 -16.96
CA LEU A 76 12.30 -0.87 -15.99
C LEU A 76 13.25 -0.82 -14.79
N LEU A 77 14.55 -0.60 -15.03
CA LEU A 77 15.55 -0.44 -13.96
C LEU A 77 15.19 0.74 -13.05
N ASN A 78 14.79 1.87 -13.65
CA ASN A 78 14.33 3.05 -12.91
C ASN A 78 13.06 2.76 -12.10
N TYR A 79 12.11 2.02 -12.69
CA TYR A 79 10.90 1.62 -11.99
C TYR A 79 11.21 0.76 -10.76
N PHE A 80 11.99 -0.31 -10.90
CA PHE A 80 12.32 -1.15 -9.76
C PHE A 80 13.18 -0.42 -8.72
N GLY A 81 14.11 0.45 -9.15
CA GLY A 81 14.89 1.30 -8.24
C GLY A 81 14.05 2.35 -7.49
N SER A 82 12.90 2.77 -8.02
CA SER A 82 12.03 3.73 -7.34
C SER A 82 11.32 3.17 -6.08
N TRP A 83 11.31 1.84 -5.92
CA TRP A 83 10.78 1.19 -4.71
C TRP A 83 11.62 1.45 -3.46
N ASP A 84 12.91 1.78 -3.61
CA ASP A 84 13.77 2.20 -2.49
C ASP A 84 13.20 3.43 -1.77
N ASN A 85 12.52 4.29 -2.53
CA ASN A 85 11.96 5.56 -2.06
C ASN A 85 10.44 5.54 -1.89
N SER A 86 9.78 4.39 -2.12
CA SER A 86 8.32 4.24 -1.98
C SER A 86 7.99 3.40 -0.73
N PRO A 87 7.91 4.00 0.47
CA PRO A 87 7.56 3.30 1.71
C PRO A 87 6.06 2.92 1.80
N THR A 88 5.30 3.06 0.71
CA THR A 88 3.86 2.80 0.69
C THR A 88 3.53 1.64 -0.23
N ALA A 89 2.47 0.89 0.08
CA ALA A 89 1.98 -0.23 -0.73
C ALA A 89 1.48 0.15 -2.15
N ARG A 90 1.65 1.41 -2.57
CA ARG A 90 1.30 1.85 -3.92
C ARG A 90 2.50 1.70 -4.83
N SER A 91 2.30 0.96 -5.92
CA SER A 91 3.30 0.86 -6.99
C SER A 91 3.71 2.25 -7.48
N PRO A 92 5.01 2.51 -7.68
CA PRO A 92 5.50 3.70 -8.35
C PRO A 92 4.90 3.89 -9.74
N LEU A 93 5.01 5.12 -10.26
CA LEU A 93 4.72 5.40 -11.66
C LEU A 93 5.82 4.82 -12.54
N PHE A 94 5.44 4.40 -13.74
CA PHE A 94 6.34 3.87 -14.75
C PHE A 94 6.52 4.92 -15.84
N GLU A 95 7.74 5.43 -16.00
CA GLU A 95 8.07 6.38 -17.06
C GLU A 95 8.53 5.62 -18.30
N CYS A 96 7.97 5.95 -19.47
CA CYS A 96 8.40 5.39 -20.75
C CYS A 96 8.19 6.39 -21.88
N TYR A 97 8.87 6.21 -23.01
CA TYR A 97 8.75 7.13 -24.15
C TYR A 97 7.44 6.89 -24.91
N SER A 98 6.72 7.97 -25.23
CA SER A 98 5.52 7.94 -26.08
C SER A 98 5.85 8.56 -27.43
N GLU A 99 5.78 7.78 -28.52
CA GLU A 99 6.05 8.31 -29.86
C GLU A 99 5.04 9.40 -30.26
N SER A 100 3.78 9.23 -29.84
CA SER A 100 2.71 10.20 -30.14
C SER A 100 2.94 11.55 -29.49
N GLU A 101 3.50 11.56 -28.27
CA GLU A 101 3.77 12.78 -27.51
C GLU A 101 5.21 13.27 -27.67
N ARG A 102 6.07 12.45 -28.29
CA ARG A 102 7.53 12.66 -28.46
C ARG A 102 8.25 12.99 -27.16
N ASN A 103 7.81 12.39 -26.06
CA ASN A 103 8.34 12.65 -24.73
C ASN A 103 8.20 11.41 -23.83
N TYR A 104 8.96 11.39 -22.74
CA TYR A 104 8.74 10.46 -21.63
C TYR A 104 7.48 10.84 -20.87
N THR A 105 6.61 9.86 -20.65
CA THR A 105 5.35 10.01 -19.95
C THR A 105 5.28 9.08 -18.75
N ALA A 106 4.82 9.61 -17.62
CA ALA A 106 4.58 8.81 -16.41
C ALA A 106 3.22 8.11 -16.52
N ASN A 107 3.25 6.78 -16.50
CA ASN A 107 2.08 5.91 -16.63
C ASN A 107 1.88 5.13 -15.32
N PRO A 108 0.63 4.84 -14.91
CA PRO A 108 0.40 3.88 -13.83
C PRO A 108 0.97 2.51 -14.23
N ALA A 109 1.77 1.88 -13.36
CA ALA A 109 2.33 0.55 -13.63
C ALA A 109 1.23 -0.51 -13.85
N SER A 110 0.01 -0.29 -13.35
CA SER A 110 -1.16 -1.14 -13.60
C SER A 110 -1.65 -1.10 -15.05
N CYS A 111 -1.19 -0.15 -15.85
CA CYS A 111 -1.50 -0.02 -17.28
C CYS A 111 -0.41 -0.67 -18.16
N VAL A 112 0.69 -1.16 -17.58
CA VAL A 112 1.77 -1.84 -18.31
C VAL A 112 1.56 -3.32 -18.17
N TYR A 113 1.47 -4.03 -19.30
CA TYR A 113 1.17 -5.45 -19.37
C TYR A 113 2.36 -6.22 -19.93
N PHE A 114 2.58 -7.41 -19.39
CA PHE A 114 3.52 -8.39 -19.87
C PHE A 114 2.80 -9.67 -20.26
N SER A 115 3.28 -10.30 -21.34
CA SER A 115 2.96 -11.69 -21.65
C SER A 115 3.80 -12.60 -20.75
N LYS A 116 3.15 -13.39 -19.88
CA LYS A 116 3.85 -14.31 -18.97
C LYS A 116 4.72 -15.29 -19.75
N THR A 117 4.17 -15.90 -20.80
CA THR A 117 4.88 -16.88 -21.62
C THR A 117 6.06 -16.25 -22.36
N SER A 118 5.86 -15.09 -23.00
CA SER A 118 6.93 -14.44 -23.75
C SER A 118 8.02 -13.90 -22.83
N MET A 119 7.67 -13.39 -21.65
CA MET A 119 8.63 -12.95 -20.65
C MET A 119 9.42 -14.14 -20.08
N ALA A 120 8.75 -15.24 -19.75
CA ALA A 120 9.42 -16.45 -19.27
C ALA A 120 10.37 -17.04 -20.31
N GLU A 121 9.97 -17.12 -21.58
CA GLU A 121 10.84 -17.53 -22.68
C GLU A 121 12.05 -16.61 -22.81
N TRP A 122 11.85 -15.29 -22.69
CA TRP A 122 12.94 -14.31 -22.69
C TRP A 122 13.94 -14.53 -21.55
N ILE A 123 13.45 -14.74 -20.33
CA ILE A 123 14.31 -14.98 -19.17
C ILE A 123 15.11 -16.28 -19.33
N LEU A 124 14.44 -17.36 -19.75
CA LEU A 124 15.06 -18.67 -19.92
C LEU A 124 16.08 -18.68 -21.07
N ASN A 125 15.80 -17.97 -22.17
CA ASN A 125 16.72 -17.84 -23.30
C ASN A 125 17.99 -17.05 -22.96
N ALA A 126 17.94 -16.18 -21.96
CA ALA A 126 19.10 -15.51 -21.39
C ALA A 126 19.85 -16.39 -20.36
N GLY A 127 19.37 -17.60 -20.07
CA GLY A 127 20.01 -18.53 -19.14
C GLY A 127 19.78 -18.23 -17.65
N HIS A 128 18.78 -17.40 -17.34
CA HIS A 128 18.43 -17.04 -15.96
C HIS A 128 17.25 -17.85 -15.43
N GLU A 129 17.16 -17.96 -14.11
CA GLU A 129 16.01 -18.56 -13.44
C GLU A 129 14.78 -17.68 -13.61
N CYS A 130 13.68 -18.27 -14.07
CA CYS A 130 12.42 -17.55 -14.26
C CYS A 130 11.64 -17.46 -12.95
N PRO A 131 11.20 -16.26 -12.52
CA PRO A 131 10.36 -16.09 -11.34
C PRO A 131 9.12 -16.99 -11.38
N GLY A 132 8.85 -17.69 -10.27
CA GLY A 132 7.77 -18.70 -10.20
C GLY A 132 6.39 -18.17 -10.61
N PHE A 133 6.06 -16.91 -10.27
CA PHE A 133 4.78 -16.28 -10.62
C PHE A 133 4.54 -16.11 -12.14
N LEU A 134 5.61 -16.14 -12.95
CA LEU A 134 5.53 -16.11 -14.42
C LEU A 134 5.32 -17.50 -15.03
N LEU A 135 5.75 -18.56 -14.33
CA LEU A 135 5.66 -19.94 -14.77
C LEU A 135 4.39 -20.64 -14.31
N GLU A 136 3.89 -20.24 -13.14
CA GLU A 136 2.61 -20.70 -12.66
C GLU A 136 1.55 -20.22 -13.66
N GLU A 137 0.74 -21.17 -14.17
CA GLU A 137 -0.63 -20.80 -14.52
C GLU A 137 -1.10 -20.11 -13.26
N THR A 138 -1.37 -18.81 -13.37
CA THR A 138 -2.26 -18.20 -12.40
C THR A 138 -3.50 -19.08 -12.50
N ALA A 139 -3.59 -20.11 -11.63
CA ALA A 139 -4.76 -20.32 -10.82
C ALA A 139 -5.24 -18.92 -10.62
N GLU A 140 -6.44 -18.62 -11.15
CA GLU A 140 -7.15 -17.44 -10.71
C GLU A 140 -6.74 -17.31 -9.27
N ILE A 141 -5.99 -16.26 -8.94
CA ILE A 141 -5.94 -15.87 -7.55
C ILE A 141 -7.44 -15.90 -7.29
N PRO A 142 -7.97 -16.86 -6.48
CA PRO A 142 -9.40 -16.81 -6.16
C PRO A 142 -9.57 -15.34 -5.83
N GLU A 143 -10.52 -14.62 -6.44
CA GLU A 143 -10.76 -13.21 -6.07
C GLU A 143 -10.51 -13.14 -4.58
N ASN A 144 -9.37 -12.56 -4.17
CA ASN A 144 -8.67 -13.14 -3.02
C ASN A 144 -9.36 -12.55 -1.83
N ASP A 145 -10.44 -13.21 -1.43
CA ASP A 145 -11.26 -12.90 -0.27
C ASP A 145 -10.37 -12.92 0.98
N ASP A 146 -9.16 -13.49 0.88
CA ASP A 146 -8.09 -13.41 1.89
C ASP A 146 -7.07 -12.28 1.67
N LEU A 147 -6.80 -11.78 0.45
CA LEU A 147 -5.89 -10.64 0.24
C LEU A 147 -6.65 -9.30 0.20
N GLU A 148 -7.85 -9.24 -0.37
CA GLU A 148 -8.90 -8.25 -0.04
C GLU A 148 -9.41 -8.45 1.38
N GLY A 149 -9.39 -9.67 1.93
CA GLY A 149 -9.68 -9.90 3.34
C GLY A 149 -8.61 -9.31 4.26
N ILE A 150 -7.33 -9.48 3.93
CA ILE A 150 -6.20 -8.89 4.67
C ILE A 150 -6.11 -7.39 4.39
N LEU A 151 -6.10 -6.94 3.13
CA LEU A 151 -6.14 -5.52 2.78
C LEU A 151 -7.42 -4.84 3.26
N GLY A 152 -8.55 -5.53 3.31
CA GLY A 152 -9.82 -5.05 3.84
C GLY A 152 -9.85 -5.06 5.37
N LYS A 153 -9.22 -6.03 6.04
CA LYS A 153 -8.99 -6.01 7.50
C LYS A 153 -8.01 -4.89 7.88
N GLU A 154 -6.98 -4.67 7.08
CA GLU A 154 -5.99 -3.61 7.27
C GLU A 154 -6.61 -2.23 6.95
N LEU A 155 -7.36 -2.10 5.85
CA LEU A 155 -8.08 -0.89 5.46
C LEU A 155 -9.23 -0.58 6.45
N SER A 156 -9.97 -1.58 6.92
CA SER A 156 -10.99 -1.40 7.95
C SER A 156 -10.36 -1.07 9.30
N SER A 157 -9.19 -1.61 9.63
CA SER A 157 -8.42 -1.21 10.82
C SER A 157 -7.95 0.24 10.72
N VAL A 158 -7.44 0.66 9.55
CA VAL A 158 -7.03 2.04 9.28
C VAL A 158 -8.24 2.98 9.28
N GLN A 159 -9.35 2.60 8.66
CA GLN A 159 -10.59 3.39 8.66
C GLN A 159 -11.17 3.51 10.07
N ALA A 160 -11.21 2.42 10.85
CA ALA A 160 -11.64 2.42 12.24
C ALA A 160 -10.72 3.27 13.12
N LEU A 161 -9.40 3.21 12.91
CA LEU A 161 -8.45 4.10 13.57
C LEU A 161 -8.70 5.56 13.21
N THR A 162 -8.86 5.87 11.92
CA THR A 162 -9.04 7.25 11.45
C THR A 162 -10.35 7.83 11.96
N GLN A 163 -11.46 7.08 11.86
CA GLN A 163 -12.77 7.49 12.37
C GLN A 163 -12.78 7.58 13.89
N GLY A 164 -12.13 6.63 14.58
CA GLY A 164 -11.97 6.65 16.02
C GLY A 164 -11.19 7.87 16.49
N LEU A 165 -10.07 8.19 15.85
CA LEU A 165 -9.27 9.37 16.17
C LEU A 165 -10.03 10.68 15.91
N ALA A 166 -10.77 10.78 14.80
CA ALA A 166 -11.61 11.94 14.50
C ALA A 166 -12.68 12.14 15.58
N LYS A 167 -13.41 11.08 15.96
CA LYS A 167 -14.39 11.13 17.06
C LYS A 167 -13.74 11.45 18.40
N LEU A 168 -12.52 10.97 18.64
CA LEU A 168 -11.78 11.28 19.86
C LEU A 168 -11.47 12.78 19.96
N ILE A 169 -11.08 13.40 18.85
CA ILE A 169 -10.86 14.85 18.76
C ILE A 169 -12.16 15.60 19.05
N GLU A 170 -13.28 15.17 18.45
CA GLU A 170 -14.60 15.77 18.70
C GLU A 170 -15.04 15.64 20.16
N GLU A 171 -14.87 14.47 20.80
CA GLU A 171 -15.25 14.27 22.20
C GLU A 171 -14.34 15.04 23.17
N VAL A 172 -13.06 15.18 22.85
CA VAL A 172 -12.14 16.02 23.63
C VAL A 172 -12.52 17.49 23.49
N ASP A 173 -12.81 17.96 22.28
CA ASP A 173 -13.27 19.33 22.03
C ASP A 173 -14.59 19.60 22.76
N ARG A 174 -15.57 18.70 22.63
CA ARG A 174 -16.87 18.78 23.33
C ARG A 174 -16.71 18.81 24.84
N ALA A 175 -15.83 17.99 25.41
CA ALA A 175 -15.56 18.02 26.85
C ALA A 175 -15.04 19.41 27.31
N HIS A 176 -14.31 20.14 26.46
CA HIS A 176 -13.78 21.48 26.75
C HIS A 176 -14.81 22.60 26.49
N VAL A 177 -15.53 22.54 25.37
CA VAL A 177 -16.38 23.63 24.87
C VAL A 177 -17.82 23.53 25.38
N ASP A 178 -18.43 22.34 25.29
CA ASP A 178 -19.81 22.11 25.71
C ASP A 178 -20.00 20.68 26.23
N PRO A 179 -19.68 20.41 27.51
CA PRO A 179 -19.74 19.07 28.08
C PRO A 179 -21.17 18.55 28.32
N ILE A 180 -22.22 19.39 28.13
CA ILE A 180 -23.61 19.00 28.35
C ILE A 180 -24.52 19.59 27.24
N PRO A 181 -24.40 19.11 25.99
CA PRO A 181 -25.32 19.50 24.94
C PRO A 181 -26.70 18.92 25.31
N ASN A 182 -27.70 19.79 25.51
CA ASN A 182 -29.06 19.45 26.00
C ASN A 182 -29.22 19.28 27.52
N ARG A 183 -28.51 20.08 28.33
CA ARG A 183 -28.71 20.16 29.78
C ARG A 183 -30.19 20.29 30.22
N ALA A 184 -31.02 20.96 29.43
CA ALA A 184 -32.43 21.20 29.74
C ALA A 184 -33.31 19.93 29.76
N THR A 185 -32.85 18.83 29.15
CA THR A 185 -33.61 17.58 29.03
C THR A 185 -33.08 16.45 29.91
N LEU A 186 -32.08 16.71 30.75
CA LEU A 186 -31.39 15.71 31.56
C LEU A 186 -31.72 15.87 33.05
N SER A 187 -31.76 14.75 33.76
CA SER A 187 -31.83 14.74 35.23
C SER A 187 -30.52 15.23 35.85
N GLU A 188 -30.57 15.71 37.10
CA GLU A 188 -29.38 16.14 37.84
C GLU A 188 -28.30 15.05 37.94
N LYS A 189 -28.72 13.78 38.00
CA LYS A 189 -27.82 12.63 38.04
C LYS A 189 -27.08 12.45 36.70
N GLU A 190 -27.78 12.56 35.58
CA GLU A 190 -27.18 12.44 34.24
C GLU A 190 -26.23 13.61 33.94
N VAL A 191 -26.58 14.81 34.42
CA VAL A 191 -25.70 15.99 34.36
C VAL A 191 -24.40 15.77 35.15
N ALA A 192 -24.49 15.23 36.36
CA ALA A 192 -23.31 14.94 37.18
C ALA A 192 -22.42 13.85 36.56
N GLU A 193 -23.02 12.82 35.94
CA GLU A 193 -22.30 11.76 35.22
C GLU A 193 -21.61 12.30 33.96
N ALA A 194 -22.28 13.16 33.19
CA ALA A 194 -21.71 13.82 32.01
C ALA A 194 -20.50 14.70 32.37
N LEU A 195 -20.61 15.51 33.43
CA LEU A 195 -19.50 16.34 33.91
C LEU A 195 -18.31 15.51 34.40
N LYS A 196 -18.57 14.42 35.14
CA LYS A 196 -17.53 13.50 35.60
C LYS A 196 -16.81 12.82 34.44
N ARG A 197 -17.55 12.46 33.38
CA ARG A 197 -16.99 11.91 32.14
C ARG A 197 -16.13 12.96 31.42
N ALA A 198 -16.64 14.17 31.23
CA ALA A 198 -15.90 15.26 30.59
C ALA A 198 -14.58 15.56 31.31
N GLU A 199 -14.57 15.62 32.63
CA GLU A 199 -13.35 15.84 33.43
C GLU A 199 -12.37 14.66 33.30
N THR A 200 -12.89 13.44 33.23
CA THR A 200 -12.06 12.25 32.98
C THR A 200 -11.40 12.28 31.60
N ILE A 201 -12.12 12.73 30.57
CA ILE A 201 -11.60 12.91 29.20
C ILE A 201 -10.48 13.97 29.20
N LYS A 202 -10.71 15.16 29.79
CA LYS A 202 -9.70 16.23 29.89
C LYS A 202 -8.41 15.77 30.56
N ARG A 203 -8.54 15.06 31.68
CA ARG A 203 -7.40 14.52 32.42
C ARG A 203 -6.61 13.51 31.57
N ARG A 204 -7.29 12.56 30.93
CA ARG A 204 -6.63 11.52 30.10
C ARG A 204 -6.00 12.13 28.83
N ALA A 205 -6.60 13.18 28.26
CA ALA A 205 -6.01 13.92 27.14
C ALA A 205 -4.74 14.69 27.55
N SER A 206 -4.71 15.24 28.77
CA SER A 206 -3.51 15.89 29.32
C SER A 206 -2.35 14.92 29.56
N ASP A 207 -2.68 13.66 29.92
CA ASP A 207 -1.70 12.59 30.11
C ASP A 207 -1.05 12.12 28.79
N LEU A 208 -1.71 12.32 27.63
CA LEU A 208 -1.14 12.09 26.29
C LEU A 208 -0.10 13.14 25.91
N ARG A 209 -0.35 14.41 26.27
CA ARG A 209 0.56 15.54 25.98
C ARG A 209 1.79 15.54 26.89
N THR A 210 1.63 15.03 28.11
CA THR A 210 2.66 15.04 29.15
C THR A 210 2.76 13.65 29.77
N PRO A 211 3.52 12.73 29.16
CA PRO A 211 3.66 11.38 29.70
C PRO A 211 4.25 11.46 31.12
N ARG A 212 3.48 11.00 32.11
CA ARG A 212 3.83 11.14 33.54
C ARG A 212 5.11 10.41 33.96
N ARG A 213 5.69 9.56 33.09
CA ARG A 213 6.95 8.83 33.29
C ARG A 213 7.60 8.55 31.93
N SER A 214 8.94 8.54 31.85
CA SER A 214 9.68 8.36 30.59
C SER A 214 9.48 7.00 29.89
N ASN A 215 8.70 6.09 30.48
CA ASN A 215 8.39 4.75 29.95
C ASN A 215 6.87 4.52 29.71
N SER A 216 6.03 5.55 29.75
CA SER A 216 4.60 5.35 29.46
C SER A 216 4.38 5.23 27.95
N ASN A 217 4.10 4.02 27.48
CA ASN A 217 3.75 3.76 26.09
C ASN A 217 2.52 4.62 25.70
N PRO A 218 2.66 5.51 24.69
CA PRO A 218 1.62 6.48 24.31
C PRO A 218 0.34 5.81 23.79
N TYR A 219 0.44 4.60 23.23
CA TYR A 219 -0.71 3.84 22.73
C TYR A 219 -1.64 3.38 23.85
N PHE A 220 -1.10 3.07 25.04
CA PHE A 220 -1.93 2.78 26.22
C PHE A 220 -2.65 4.03 26.74
N ALA A 221 -2.02 5.21 26.66
CA ALA A 221 -2.67 6.46 27.02
C ALA A 221 -3.81 6.79 26.05
N LEU A 222 -3.61 6.50 24.75
CA LEU A 222 -4.62 6.67 23.71
C LEU A 222 -5.83 5.74 23.91
N ILE A 223 -5.61 4.45 24.18
CA ILE A 223 -6.68 3.48 24.47
C ILE A 223 -7.49 3.93 25.69
N ARG A 224 -6.82 4.36 26.76
CA ARG A 224 -7.52 4.89 27.95
C ARG A 224 -8.32 6.13 27.62
N LEU A 225 -7.82 7.05 26.79
CA LEU A 225 -8.62 8.21 26.38
C LEU A 225 -9.88 7.77 25.62
N ALA A 226 -9.74 6.83 24.68
CA ALA A 226 -10.86 6.28 23.91
C ALA A 226 -11.93 5.63 24.79
N GLU A 227 -11.55 4.85 25.80
CA GLU A 227 -12.48 4.27 26.77
C GLU A 227 -13.29 5.32 27.54
N ALA A 228 -12.64 6.41 27.98
CA ALA A 228 -13.35 7.48 28.69
C ALA A 228 -14.26 8.30 27.77
N ALA A 229 -13.83 8.47 26.52
CA ALA A 229 -14.61 9.11 25.47
C ALA A 229 -15.72 8.20 24.93
N GLY A 230 -15.77 6.91 25.28
CA GLY A 230 -16.73 5.96 24.73
C GLY A 230 -16.58 5.77 23.21
N VAL A 231 -15.39 6.06 22.69
CA VAL A 231 -15.08 5.97 21.26
C VAL A 231 -14.53 4.58 20.98
N ASP A 232 -15.07 3.94 19.95
CA ASP A 232 -14.58 2.65 19.51
C ASP A 232 -13.28 2.82 18.73
N LEU A 233 -12.18 2.36 19.32
CA LEU A 233 -10.84 2.40 18.77
C LEU A 233 -10.24 1.00 18.93
N PRO A 234 -9.42 0.49 17.99
CA PRO A 234 -8.82 -0.83 18.12
C PRO A 234 -8.06 -0.96 19.45
N ARG A 235 -8.47 -1.92 20.28
CA ARG A 235 -8.00 -2.06 21.68
C ARG A 235 -6.58 -2.64 21.81
N SER A 236 -5.99 -3.07 20.70
CA SER A 236 -4.66 -3.68 20.68
C SER A 236 -3.60 -2.59 20.52
N HIS A 237 -2.81 -2.37 21.57
CA HIS A 237 -1.67 -1.44 21.51
C HIS A 237 -0.70 -1.80 20.37
N LYS A 238 -0.49 -3.10 20.10
CA LYS A 238 0.35 -3.58 18.99
C LYS A 238 -0.22 -3.20 17.62
N THR A 239 -1.54 -3.19 17.48
CA THR A 239 -2.21 -2.79 16.24
C THR A 239 -2.06 -1.29 16.02
N ILE A 240 -2.25 -0.49 17.08
CA ILE A 240 -2.03 0.96 17.02
C ILE A 240 -0.56 1.28 16.72
N GLU A 241 0.38 0.62 17.39
CA GLU A 241 1.83 0.75 17.20
C GLU A 241 2.24 0.38 15.76
N LYS A 242 1.77 -0.75 15.24
CA LYS A 242 1.98 -1.19 13.84
C LYS A 242 1.61 -0.08 12.85
N TYR A 243 0.42 0.49 12.97
CA TYR A 243 -0.08 1.49 12.02
C TYR A 243 0.46 2.90 12.24
N MET A 244 0.83 3.27 13.47
CA MET A 244 1.34 4.61 13.78
C MET A 244 2.85 4.74 13.61
N GLU A 245 3.62 3.66 13.80
CA GLU A 245 5.09 3.67 13.61
C GLU A 245 5.54 3.07 12.28
N GLY A 246 4.64 2.45 11.51
CA GLY A 246 4.98 1.79 10.24
C GLY A 246 5.85 0.54 10.41
N LYS A 247 5.94 -0.02 11.62
CA LYS A 247 6.66 -1.25 11.90
C LYS A 247 5.77 -2.45 11.57
N GLY A 248 5.91 -2.95 10.35
CA GLY A 248 5.38 -4.24 9.88
C GLY A 248 6.46 -5.31 9.96
#